data_AF-A0A7K4NT02-F1
#
_entry.id   AF-A0A7K4NT02-F1
#
_cell.length_a   1.000
_cell.length_b   1.000
_cell.length_c   1.000
_cell.angle_alpha   90.00
_cell.angle_beta   90.00
_cell.angle_gamma   90.00
#
_symmetry.space_group_name_H-M   'P 1'
#
loop_
_entity.id
_entity.type
_entity.pdbx_description
1 polymer ?
#
loop_
_entity_poly.entity_id
_entity_poly.type
_entity_poly.pdbx_seq_one_letter_code
_entity_poly.pdbx_strand_id
1 'polypeptide(L)' 'MSIKFIEFREIYCNDCKKILGRYNIKYYTDDMIAELIQTVHVVHTRGGHHIKIHKKKSENG' A
#
# COMPACT_ATOMS: atom_id res chain seq x y z
N MET A 1 -21.50 19.17 -6.22
CA MET A 1 -21.19 17.97 -5.40
C MET A 1 -19.73 17.66 -5.61
N SER A 2 -18.86 17.94 -4.63
CA SER A 2 -17.42 17.73 -4.80
C SER A 2 -17.09 16.25 -4.65
N ILE A 3 -16.67 15.61 -5.74
CA ILE A 3 -16.16 14.24 -5.70
C ILE A 3 -14.89 14.26 -4.85
N LYS A 4 -14.94 13.67 -3.65
CA LYS A 4 -13.75 13.46 -2.83
C LYS A 4 -12.99 12.26 -3.41
N PHE A 5 -12.00 12.54 -4.24
CA PHE A 5 -11.01 11.54 -4.63
C PHE A 5 -10.22 11.16 -3.37
N ILE A 6 -10.32 9.89 -2.98
CA ILE A 6 -9.48 9.36 -1.91
C ILE A 6 -8.30 8.67 -2.57
N GLU A 7 -7.10 9.16 -2.24
CA GLU A 7 -5.86 8.62 -2.73
C GLU A 7 -5.33 7.56 -1.74
N PHE A 8 -4.92 6.42 -2.29
CA PHE A 8 -4.41 5.30 -1.52
C PHE A 8 -3.07 4.83 -2.08
N ARG A 9 -2.24 4.28 -1.21
CA ARG A 9 -1.08 3.49 -1.56
C ARG A 9 -1.41 2.02 -1.40
N GLU A 10 -1.35 1.29 -2.50
CA GLU A 10 -1.52 -0.14 -2.56
C GLU A 10 -0.15 -0.82 -2.50
N ILE A 11 0.02 -1.71 -1.53
CA ILE A 11 1.22 -2.53 -1.36
C ILE A 11 0.95 -3.86 -2.04
N TYR A 12 1.71 -4.18 -3.07
CA TYR A 12 1.58 -5.40 -3.85
C TYR A 12 2.84 -6.25 -3.71
N CYS A 13 2.67 -7.54 -3.46
CA CYS A 13 3.76 -8.51 -3.48
C CYS A 13 3.78 -9.23 -4.82
N ASN A 14 4.88 -9.09 -5.55
CA ASN A 14 5.02 -9.70 -6.88
C ASN A 14 5.19 -11.22 -6.80
N ASP A 15 5.93 -11.72 -5.82
CA ASP A 15 6.16 -13.16 -5.62
C ASP A 15 4.89 -13.87 -5.17
N CYS A 16 4.11 -13.25 -4.27
CA CYS A 16 2.81 -13.79 -3.84
C CYS A 16 1.66 -13.46 -4.82
N LYS A 17 1.92 -12.63 -5.83
CA LYS A 17 0.95 -12.10 -6.79
C LYS A 17 -0.33 -11.53 -6.14
N LYS A 18 -0.22 -10.92 -4.95
CA LYS A 18 -1.36 -10.43 -4.18
C LYS A 18 -1.14 -9.04 -3.58
N ILE A 19 -2.24 -8.36 -3.31
CA ILE A 19 -2.24 -7.11 -2.54
C ILE A 19 -2.06 -7.45 -1.07
N LEU A 20 -1.08 -6.82 -0.42
CA LEU A 20 -0.80 -6.94 1.00
C LEU A 20 -1.58 -5.92 1.84
N GLY A 21 -1.80 -4.71 1.30
CA GLY A 21 -2.55 -3.67 1.99
C GLY A 21 -2.83 -2.45 1.13
N ARG A 22 -3.81 -1.65 1.56
CA ARG A 22 -4.15 -0.35 0.97
C ARG A 22 -4.21 0.69 2.08
N TYR A 23 -3.38 1.72 2.00
CA TYR A 23 -3.26 2.76 3.02
C TYR A 23 -3.66 4.11 2.46
N ASN A 24 -4.55 4.82 3.14
CA ASN A 24 -5.00 6.14 2.71
C ASN A 24 -3.89 7.17 2.97
N ILE A 25 -3.44 7.87 1.93
CA ILE A 25 -2.31 8.79 2.05
C ILE A 25 -2.63 10.01 2.94
N LYS A 26 -3.91 10.27 3.20
CA LYS A 26 -4.35 11.32 4.13
C LYS A 26 -3.96 11.01 5.58
N TYR A 27 -3.88 9.73 5.95
CA TYR A 27 -3.62 9.29 7.32
C TYR A 27 -2.27 8.62 7.49
N TYR A 28 -1.68 8.11 6.40
CA TYR A 28 -0.43 7.37 6.42
C TYR A 28 0.60 8.01 5.49
N THR A 29 1.69 8.52 6.08
CA THR A 29 2.82 9.08 5.33
C THR A 29 3.64 7.98 4.64
N ASP A 30 4.59 8.37 3.79
CA ASP A 30 5.55 7.43 3.19
C ASP A 30 6.30 6.62 4.25
N ASP A 31 6.82 7.28 5.28
CA ASP A 31 7.58 6.66 6.37
C ASP A 31 6.72 5.66 7.15
N MET A 32 5.50 6.04 7.54
CA MET A 32 4.58 5.12 8.22
C MET A 32 4.28 3.88 7.38
N ILE A 33 4.14 4.05 6.06
CA ILE A 33 3.90 2.93 5.15
C ILE A 33 5.15 2.05 5.05
N ALA A 34 6.35 2.64 5.01
CA ALA A 34 7.60 1.87 5.03
C ALA A 34 7.75 1.06 6.32
N GLU A 35 7.40 1.64 7.48
CA GLU A 35 7.36 0.92 8.76
C GLU A 35 6.34 -0.20 8.75
N LEU A 36 5.12 0.04 8.24
CA LEU A 36 4.09 -0.99 8.12
C LEU A 36 4.54 -2.15 7.22
N ILE A 37 5.30 -1.87 6.15
CA ILE A 37 5.89 -2.90 5.30
C ILE A 37 6.92 -3.73 6.07
N GLN A 38 7.74 -3.11 6.91
CA GLN A 38 8.76 -3.80 7.70
C GLN A 38 8.21 -4.54 8.93
N THR A 39 7.06 -4.12 9.47
CA THR A 39 6.45 -4.69 10.69
C THR A 39 5.30 -5.64 10.39
N VAL A 40 4.28 -5.19 9.67
CA VAL A 40 3.07 -5.97 9.36
C VAL A 40 3.34 -6.97 8.24
N HIS A 41 4.07 -6.54 7.21
CA HIS A 41 4.39 -7.37 6.04
C HIS A 41 5.78 -8.02 6.14
N VAL A 42 6.28 -8.18 7.37
CA VAL A 42 7.64 -8.67 7.68
C VAL A 42 7.94 -10.05 7.07
N VAL A 43 6.93 -10.91 6.97
CA VAL A 43 7.05 -12.24 6.34
C VAL A 43 7.46 -12.12 4.89
N HIS A 44 6.94 -11.11 4.19
CA HIS A 44 7.24 -10.89 2.79
C HIS A 44 8.58 -10.16 2.60
N THR A 45 8.91 -9.19 3.46
CA THR A 45 10.19 -8.46 3.36
C THR A 45 11.39 -9.31 3.79
N ARG A 46 11.29 -10.04 4.92
CA ARG A 46 12.36 -10.96 5.35
C ARG A 46 12.44 -12.22 4.50
N GLY A 47 11.35 -12.60 3.84
CA GLY A 47 11.34 -13.65 2.82
C GLY A 47 12.00 -13.26 1.51
N GLY A 48 12.47 -12.01 1.36
CA GLY A 48 13.11 -11.53 0.14
C GLY A 48 12.13 -11.30 -1.02
N HIS A 49 10.84 -11.13 -0.74
CA HIS A 49 9.85 -10.89 -1.79
C HIS A 49 9.98 -9.48 -2.36
N HIS A 50 9.72 -9.36 -3.65
CA HIS A 50 9.61 -8.10 -4.36
C HIS A 50 8.27 -7.42 -4.04
N ILE A 51 8.35 -6.41 -3.18
CA ILE A 51 7.22 -5.54 -2.84
C ILE A 51 7.21 -4.31 -3.73
N LYS A 52 6.05 -3.97 -4.27
CA LYS A 52 5.80 -2.77 -5.07
C LYS A 52 4.76 -1.90 -4.39
N ILE A 53 4.95 -0.59 -4.43
CA ILE A 53 4.01 0.40 -3.90
C ILE A 53 3.39 1.14 -5.07
N HIS A 54 2.08 1.04 -5.22
CA HIS A 54 1.31 1.70 -6.27
C HIS A 54 0.47 2.83 -5.67
N LYS A 55 0.56 4.04 -6.22
CA LYS A 55 -0.38 5.13 -5.90
C LYS A 55 -1.64 4.94 -6.74
N LYS A 56 -2.79 4.80 -6.09
CA LYS A 56 -4.11 4.64 -6.73
C LYS A 56 -5.03 5.77 -6.27
N LYS A 57 -5.76 6.36 -7.21
CA LYS A 57 -6.90 7.21 -6.90
C LYS A 57 -8.13 6.31 -6.93
N SER A 58 -8.93 6.31 -5.87
CA SER A 58 -10.23 5.62 -5.89
C SER A 58 -11.22 6.54 -6.58
N GLU A 59 -11.55 6.22 -7.82
CA GLU A 59 -12.77 6.68 -8.47
C GLU A 59 -13.92 5.77 -7.99
N ASN A 60 -14.79 6.30 -7.13
CA ASN A 60 -16.09 5.67 -6.91
C ASN A 60 -16.87 5.90 -8.21
N GLY A 61 -16.95 4.87 -9.04
CA GLY A 61 -17.88 4.79 -10.17
C GLY A 61 -19.31 4.61 -9.69
#